data_AF-A0A7J5JAH2-F1
#
_entry.id   AF-A0A7J5JAH2-F1
#
_cell.length_a   1.000
_cell.length_b   1.000
_cell.length_c   1.000
_cell.angle_alpha   90.00
_cell.angle_beta   90.00
_cell.angle_gamma   90.00
#
_symmetry.space_group_name_H-M   'P 1'
#
loop_
_entity.id
_entity.type
_entity.pdbx_description
1 polymer ?
#
loop_
_entity_poly.entity_id
_entity_poly.type
_entity_poly.pdbx_seq_one_letter_code
_entity_poly.pdbx_strand_id
1 'polypeptide(L)' 'LDKAGFILSGIDEKGLLQSVDTAVELVKSGDYGTPVPNYIDENVSTKVVKIIQSYVGVVNKMVWRKEI' A
#
# COMPACT_ATOMS: atom_id res chain seq x y z
N LEU A 1 11.45 3.54 2.14
CA LEU A 1 12.13 2.24 2.31
C LEU A 1 12.31 1.90 3.80
N ASP A 2 12.59 2.92 4.62
CA ASP A 2 13.05 2.89 6.02
C ASP A 2 12.15 2.26 7.10
N LYS A 3 11.18 1.42 6.74
CA LYS A 3 10.30 0.78 7.72
C LYS A 3 10.15 -0.73 7.51
N ALA A 4 11.17 -1.37 6.95
CA ALA A 4 11.24 -2.81 6.68
C ALA A 4 10.06 -3.41 5.87
N GLY A 5 9.34 -2.58 5.11
CA GLY A 5 8.20 -3.01 4.30
C GLY A 5 8.57 -3.50 2.90
N PHE A 6 9.83 -3.34 2.48
CA PHE A 6 10.33 -3.75 1.18
C PHE A 6 11.80 -4.19 1.27
N ILE A 7 12.16 -5.23 0.53
CA ILE A 7 13.54 -5.63 0.26
C ILE A 7 13.78 -5.46 -1.24
N LEU A 8 14.84 -4.74 -1.60
CA LEU A 8 15.21 -4.55 -3.01
C LEU A 8 16.11 -5.70 -3.46
N SER A 9 15.78 -6.29 -4.59
CA SER A 9 16.55 -7.35 -5.24
C SER A 9 17.00 -6.93 -6.64
N GLY A 10 18.13 -7.48 -7.07
CA GLY A 10 18.50 -7.53 -8.50
C GLY A 10 17.58 -8.46 -9.30
N ILE A 11 17.80 -8.50 -10.62
CA ILE A 11 17.04 -9.34 -11.57
C ILE A 11 17.62 -10.75 -11.73
N ASP A 12 18.82 -11.00 -11.20
CA ASP A 12 19.46 -12.31 -11.25
C ASP A 12 18.95 -13.21 -10.13
N GLU A 13 18.96 -14.52 -10.40
CA GLU A 13 18.43 -15.55 -9.51
C GLU A 13 19.06 -15.51 -8.11
N LYS A 14 20.38 -15.31 -8.01
CA LYS A 14 21.08 -15.34 -6.72
C LYS A 14 20.68 -14.17 -5.84
N GLY A 15 20.64 -12.95 -6.40
CA GLY A 15 20.16 -11.77 -5.69
C GLY A 15 18.71 -11.90 -5.25
N LEU A 16 17.86 -12.51 -6.08
CA LEU A 16 16.46 -12.76 -5.75
C LEU A 16 16.29 -13.74 -4.59
N LEU A 17 16.97 -14.89 -4.64
CA LEU A 17 16.90 -15.91 -3.58
C LEU A 17 17.40 -15.34 -2.25
N GLN A 18 18.52 -14.61 -2.25
CA GLN A 18 19.03 -13.97 -1.03
C GLN A 18 18.04 -12.96 -0.43
N SER A 19 17.37 -12.18 -1.27
CA SER A 19 16.38 -11.19 -0.83
C SER A 19 15.17 -11.86 -0.19
N VAL A 20 14.72 -12.99 -0.76
CA VAL A 20 13.63 -13.81 -0.20
C VAL A 20 14.04 -14.43 1.13
N ASP A 21 15.23 -15.03 1.22
CA ASP A 21 15.74 -15.62 2.46
C ASP A 21 15.83 -14.57 3.58
N THR A 22 16.31 -13.38 3.25
CA THR A 22 16.38 -12.25 4.20
C THR A 22 14.98 -11.85 4.68
N ALA A 23 13.99 -11.77 3.80
CA ALA A 23 12.60 -11.46 4.19
C ALA A 23 12.03 -12.51 5.15
N VAL A 24 12.28 -13.80 4.87
CA VAL A 24 11.80 -14.92 5.68
C VAL A 24 12.42 -14.90 7.07
N GLU A 25 13.73 -14.68 7.17
CA GLU A 25 14.41 -14.65 8.47
C GLU A 25 13.96 -13.45 9.33
N LEU A 26 13.74 -12.27 8.73
CA LEU A 26 13.18 -11.12 9.46
C LEU A 26 11.77 -11.40 10.03
N VAL A 27 10.94 -12.13 9.29
CA VAL A 27 9.62 -12.55 9.78
C VAL A 27 9.76 -13.55 10.94
N LYS A 28 10.69 -14.51 10.85
CA LYS A 28 10.94 -15.49 11.91
C LYS A 28 11.53 -14.87 13.18
N SER A 29 12.37 -13.84 13.04
CA SER A 29 12.95 -13.12 14.18
C SER A 29 11.97 -12.15 14.86
N GLY A 30 10.80 -11.91 14.26
CA GLY A 30 9.83 -10.94 14.73
C GLY A 30 10.19 -9.49 14.39
N ASP A 31 11.17 -9.28 13.52
CA ASP A 31 11.60 -7.97 13.02
C ASP A 31 10.65 -7.47 11.93
N TYR A 32 9.41 -7.22 12.32
CA TYR A 32 8.39 -6.76 11.40
C TYR A 32 8.61 -5.30 11.00
N GLY A 33 8.33 -5.03 9.73
CA GLY A 33 8.17 -3.66 9.27
C GLY A 33 6.99 -2.97 9.95
N THR A 34 6.94 -1.64 9.87
CA THR A 34 5.77 -0.93 10.39
C THR A 34 4.59 -1.18 9.48
N PRO A 35 3.38 -1.38 10.03
CA PRO A 35 2.20 -1.57 9.22
C PRO A 35 1.91 -0.30 8.39
N VAL A 36 1.35 -0.50 7.19
CA VAL A 36 1.05 0.60 6.28
C VAL A 36 -0.03 1.49 6.91
N PRO A 37 0.26 2.79 7.17
CA PRO A 37 -0.64 3.67 7.94
C PRO A 37 -2.07 3.79 7.39
N ASN A 38 -2.24 3.55 6.09
CA ASN A 38 -3.55 3.64 5.45
C ASN A 38 -4.47 2.45 5.78
N TYR A 39 -3.91 1.32 6.20
CA TYR A 39 -4.63 0.06 6.47
C TYR A 39 -4.76 -0.28 7.96
N ILE A 40 -4.22 0.54 8.87
CA ILE A 40 -4.27 0.28 10.32
C ILE A 40 -5.45 0.91 11.03
N ASP A 41 -6.18 1.83 10.39
CA ASP A 41 -7.32 2.46 11.01
C ASP A 41 -8.45 1.45 11.19
N GLU A 42 -9.09 1.46 12.35
CA GLU A 42 -10.26 0.63 12.66
C GLU A 42 -11.34 0.72 11.57
N ASN A 43 -11.55 1.93 11.03
CA ASN A 43 -12.54 2.21 9.99
C ASN A 43 -11.88 2.73 8.71
N VAL A 44 -11.18 1.86 7.98
CA VAL A 44 -10.68 2.15 6.63
C VAL A 44 -11.81 2.64 5.70
N SER A 45 -13.03 2.13 5.89
CA SER A 45 -14.25 2.53 5.16
C SER A 45 -14.50 4.04 5.19
N THR A 46 -14.25 4.71 6.33
CA THR A 46 -14.44 6.15 6.46
C THR A 46 -13.50 6.94 5.53
N LYS A 47 -12.27 6.47 5.32
CA LYS A 47 -11.35 7.08 4.35
C LYS A 47 -11.88 6.92 2.92
N VAL A 48 -12.34 5.72 2.58
CA VAL A 48 -12.88 5.40 1.25
C VAL A 48 -14.10 6.26 0.94
N VAL A 49 -15.05 6.36 1.88
CA VAL A 49 -16.25 7.21 1.72
C VAL A 49 -15.84 8.67 1.49
N LYS A 50 -14.89 9.21 2.25
CA LYS A 50 -14.40 10.59 2.07
C LYS A 50 -13.79 10.81 0.69
N ILE A 51 -12.98 9.87 0.20
CA ILE A 51 -12.38 9.93 -1.14
C ILE A 51 -13.49 9.95 -2.20
N ILE A 52 -14.43 9.00 -2.15
CA ILE A 52 -15.55 8.92 -3.09
C ILE A 52 -16.32 10.25 -3.09
N GLN A 53 -16.81 10.68 -1.91
CA GLN A 53 -17.62 11.89 -1.76
C GLN A 53 -16.89 13.14 -2.28
N SER A 54 -15.59 13.27 -2.00
CA SER A 54 -14.80 14.40 -2.49
C SER A 54 -14.66 14.45 -4.02
N TYR A 55 -14.74 13.31 -4.70
CA TYR A 55 -14.59 13.21 -6.16
C TYR A 55 -15.90 13.13 -6.93
N VAL A 56 -17.04 12.82 -6.29
CA VAL A 56 -18.33 12.67 -6.97
C VAL A 56 -18.64 13.88 -7.85
N GLY A 57 -18.47 15.11 -7.35
CA GLY A 57 -18.74 16.33 -8.13
C GLY A 57 -17.85 16.48 -9.36
N VAL A 58 -16.56 16.17 -9.21
CA VAL A 58 -15.58 16.20 -10.31
C VAL A 58 -15.95 15.17 -11.38
N VAL A 59 -16.27 13.94 -10.99
CA VAL A 59 -16.66 12.87 -11.92
C VAL A 59 -17.97 13.22 -12.64
N ASN A 60 -18.98 13.70 -11.91
CA ASN A 60 -20.25 14.13 -12.49
C ASN A 60 -20.05 15.21 -13.57
N LYS A 61 -19.18 16.19 -13.32
CA LYS A 61 -18.90 17.29 -14.26
C LYS A 61 -18.00 16.87 -15.42
N MET A 62 -16.84 16.28 -15.12
CA MET A 62 -15.76 16.10 -16.09
C MET A 62 -15.89 14.81 -16.90
N VAL A 63 -16.41 13.74 -16.30
CA VAL A 63 -16.52 12.42 -16.94
C VAL A 63 -17.93 12.22 -17.50
N TRP A 64 -18.95 12.38 -16.64
CA TRP A 64 -20.33 12.08 -17.02
C TRP A 64 -21.09 13.26 -17.65
N ARG A 65 -20.56 14.49 -17.56
CA ARG A 65 -21.18 15.70 -18.10
C ARG A 65 -22.66 15.84 -17.71
N LYS A 66 -23.00 15.53 -16.47
CA LYS A 66 -24.38 15.66 -15.97
C LYS A 66 -24.74 17.15 -15.92
N GLU A 67 -25.91 17.50 -16.43
CA GLU A 67 -26.51 18.80 -16.19
C GLU A 67 -26.80 18.93 -14.68
N ILE A 68 -26.44 20.07 -14.09
CA ILE A 68 -26.69 20.38 -12.67
C ILE A 68 -28.16 20.72 -12.50
#